data_AF-C1GLQ4-F1
#
_entry.id   AF-C1GLQ4-F1
#
_cell.length_a   1.000
_cell.length_b   1.000
_cell.length_c   1.000
_cell.angle_alpha   90.00
_cell.angle_beta   90.00
_cell.angle_gamma   90.00
#
_symmetry.space_group_name_H-M   'P 1'
#
loop_
_entity.id
_entity.type
_entity.pdbx_description
1 polymer ?
#
loop_
_entity_poly.entity_id
_entity_poly.type
_entity_poly.pdbx_seq_one_letter_code
_entity_poly.pdbx_strand_id
1 'polypeptide(L)'
;MSRKACLKHFKAECTIYTRLSRLQGIAHANLSIPAILIKYIDNSFPLKDTRKHAPSECWLAIFRTLLNVVNKLGDYEVLCEKLRTRNLCVRRRCLGRGHHRGRVEHEVVMIDFAEARVRRPDEELEICNCAKVLADEEAEIGVVMGKELRLRFEGSVNRGLRYRSD
;
A
#
# COMPACT_ATOMS: atom_id res chain seq x y z
N MET A 1 5.26 16.28 4.62
CA MET A 1 4.83 16.75 3.28
C MET A 1 3.46 17.39 3.45
N SER A 2 3.20 18.55 2.84
CA SER A 2 1.89 19.21 2.96
C SER A 2 0.89 18.66 1.94
N ARG A 3 -0.41 18.66 2.26
CA ARG A 3 -1.52 18.29 1.37
C ARG A 3 -1.40 18.92 -0.03
N LYS A 4 -0.90 20.15 -0.10
CA LYS A 4 -0.67 20.90 -1.33
C LYS A 4 0.41 20.27 -2.23
N ALA A 5 1.44 19.67 -1.65
CA ALA A 5 2.50 18.98 -2.38
C ALA A 5 2.01 17.64 -2.96
N CYS A 6 1.26 16.85 -2.18
CA CYS A 6 0.67 15.60 -2.66
C CYS A 6 -0.35 15.84 -3.78
N LEU A 7 -1.22 16.84 -3.62
CA LEU A 7 -2.20 17.20 -4.67
C LEU A 7 -1.51 17.68 -5.95
N LYS A 8 -0.37 18.36 -5.84
CA LYS A 8 0.44 18.79 -7.00
C LYS A 8 1.04 17.60 -7.73
N HIS A 9 1.58 16.63 -7.01
CA HIS A 9 2.13 15.40 -7.61
C HIS A 9 1.03 14.54 -8.23
N PHE A 10 -0.08 14.33 -7.55
CA PHE A 10 -1.21 13.58 -8.09
C PHE A 10 -1.80 14.23 -9.36
N LYS A 11 -1.99 15.56 -9.37
CA LYS A 11 -2.45 16.26 -10.58
C LYS A 11 -1.48 16.09 -11.75
N ALA A 12 -0.17 16.12 -11.49
CA ALA A 12 0.82 15.85 -12.53
C ALA A 12 0.69 14.41 -13.04
N GLU A 13 0.50 13.44 -12.15
CA GLU A 13 0.34 12.03 -12.49
C GLU A 13 -0.95 11.76 -13.30
N CYS A 14 -2.11 12.29 -12.89
CA CYS A 14 -3.36 12.18 -13.66
C CYS A 14 -3.28 12.88 -15.02
N THR A 15 -2.56 14.00 -15.11
CA THR A 15 -2.35 14.71 -16.39
C THR A 15 -1.52 13.86 -17.34
N ILE A 16 -0.52 13.15 -16.80
CA ILE A 16 0.23 12.15 -17.56
C ILE A 16 -0.76 11.06 -18.00
N TYR A 17 -1.40 10.32 -17.12
CA TYR A 17 -2.35 9.24 -17.49
C TYR A 17 -3.41 9.64 -18.51
N THR A 18 -3.99 10.84 -18.39
CA THR A 18 -5.01 11.36 -19.33
C THR A 18 -4.44 11.68 -20.72
N ARG A 19 -3.16 12.06 -20.81
CA ARG A 19 -2.47 12.21 -22.10
C ARG A 19 -2.14 10.86 -22.71
N LEU A 20 -1.88 9.86 -21.89
CA LEU A 20 -1.46 8.53 -22.33
C LEU A 20 -2.61 7.68 -22.85
N SER A 21 -3.79 7.83 -22.27
CA SER A 21 -5.01 7.18 -22.77
C SER A 21 -5.34 7.59 -24.21
N ARG A 22 -4.97 8.82 -24.63
CA ARG A 22 -5.13 9.32 -26.01
C ARG A 22 -4.11 8.74 -27.01
N LEU A 23 -3.04 8.11 -26.54
CA LEU A 23 -1.99 7.51 -27.37
C LEU A 23 -2.17 6.00 -27.57
N GLN A 24 -3.16 5.37 -26.91
CA GLN A 24 -3.51 3.98 -27.16
C GLN A 24 -4.18 3.85 -28.53
N GLY A 25 -3.44 3.39 -29.54
CA GLY A 25 -3.99 3.00 -30.85
C GLY A 25 -3.24 3.52 -32.09
N ILE A 26 -2.22 4.38 -31.96
CA ILE A 26 -1.49 4.91 -33.11
C ILE A 26 -0.21 4.10 -33.32
N ALA A 27 -0.25 3.13 -34.22
CA ALA A 27 0.92 2.35 -34.64
C ALA A 27 1.75 3.16 -35.65
N HIS A 28 2.82 3.82 -35.20
CA HIS A 28 3.88 4.36 -36.08
C HIS A 28 5.23 4.35 -35.36
N ALA A 29 6.31 4.33 -36.14
CA ALA A 29 7.72 4.10 -35.80
C ALA A 29 8.40 5.07 -34.79
N ASN A 30 7.61 5.77 -33.96
CA ASN A 30 8.02 6.61 -32.83
C ASN A 30 7.19 6.23 -31.58
N LEU A 31 7.19 4.96 -31.20
CA LEU A 31 6.47 4.42 -30.04
C LEU A 31 7.08 4.95 -28.73
N SER A 32 6.68 6.16 -28.34
CA SER A 32 6.88 6.63 -26.97
C SER A 32 5.88 5.93 -26.07
N ILE A 33 6.24 4.74 -25.59
CA ILE A 33 5.46 4.05 -24.56
C ILE A 33 5.62 4.86 -23.28
N PRO A 34 4.53 5.40 -22.73
CA PRO A 34 4.62 6.05 -21.45
C PRO A 34 4.98 5.09 -20.33
N ALA A 35 5.88 5.54 -19.48
CA ALA A 35 6.31 4.80 -18.31
C ALA A 35 6.33 5.73 -17.09
N ILE A 36 6.13 5.13 -15.93
CA ILE A 36 6.32 5.80 -14.64
C ILE A 36 7.63 5.30 -14.07
N LEU A 37 8.57 6.22 -13.89
CA LEU A 37 9.82 5.93 -13.19
C LEU A 37 9.56 6.00 -11.69
N ILE A 38 9.59 4.84 -11.03
CA ILE A 38 9.53 4.74 -9.57
C ILE A 38 10.91 4.47 -8.99
N LYS A 39 11.15 4.93 -7.77
CA LYS A 39 12.40 4.65 -7.05
C LYS A 39 12.54 3.14 -6.85
N TYR A 40 13.69 2.59 -7.25
CA TYR A 40 14.03 1.20 -6.94
C TYR A 40 14.04 0.97 -5.43
N ILE A 41 13.35 -0.08 -5.00
CA ILE A 41 13.25 -0.46 -3.59
C ILE A 41 14.27 -1.57 -3.37
N ASP A 42 15.36 -1.22 -2.72
CA ASP A 42 16.45 -2.13 -2.38
C ASP A 42 16.08 -3.00 -1.17
N ASN A 43 16.75 -4.15 -1.07
CA ASN A 43 16.65 -5.08 0.07
C ASN A 43 15.20 -5.38 0.50
N SER A 44 14.33 -5.64 -0.49
CA SER A 44 12.91 -5.89 -0.28
C SER A 44 12.45 -7.25 -0.79
N PHE A 45 11.33 -7.73 -0.26
CA PHE A 45 10.64 -8.93 -0.74
C PHE A 45 9.12 -8.66 -0.82
N PRO A 46 8.36 -9.36 -1.69
CA PRO A 46 6.90 -9.22 -1.76
C PRO A 46 6.23 -9.55 -0.43
N LEU A 47 5.15 -8.84 -0.06
CA LEU A 47 4.47 -9.06 1.23
C LEU A 47 4.01 -10.52 1.41
N LYS A 48 3.55 -11.17 0.34
CA LYS A 48 3.17 -12.60 0.34
C LYS A 48 4.31 -13.55 0.75
N ASP A 49 5.57 -13.13 0.59
CA ASP A 49 6.72 -13.95 0.90
C ASP A 49 7.29 -13.67 2.31
N THR A 50 6.54 -12.96 3.16
CA THR A 50 6.94 -12.58 4.53
C THR A 50 7.40 -13.79 5.35
N ARG A 51 6.64 -14.89 5.33
CA ARG A 51 6.98 -16.10 6.08
C ARG A 51 8.33 -16.71 5.68
N LYS A 52 8.75 -16.54 4.42
CA LYS A 52 10.00 -17.08 3.90
C LYS A 52 11.21 -16.21 4.23
N HIS A 53 11.00 -14.90 4.41
CA HIS A 53 12.08 -13.90 4.47
C HIS A 53 12.19 -13.16 5.81
N ALA A 54 11.18 -13.25 6.67
CA ALA A 54 11.14 -12.61 7.98
C ALA A 54 10.71 -13.60 9.06
N PRO A 55 11.42 -13.63 10.20
CA PRO A 55 11.06 -14.49 11.32
C PRO A 55 9.81 -13.96 12.02
N SER A 56 9.12 -14.81 12.77
CA SER A 56 7.76 -14.54 13.28
C SER A 56 7.68 -13.35 14.24
N GLU A 57 8.76 -13.05 14.94
CA GLU A 57 8.88 -11.91 15.86
C GLU A 57 8.75 -10.57 15.13
N CYS A 58 9.02 -10.55 13.82
CA CYS A 58 8.93 -9.35 12.99
C CYS A 58 7.54 -9.14 12.38
N TRP A 59 6.67 -10.16 12.38
CA TRP A 59 5.40 -10.11 11.63
C TRP A 59 4.45 -9.04 12.14
N LEU A 60 4.36 -8.86 13.47
CA LEU A 60 3.54 -7.80 14.05
C LEU A 60 4.03 -6.40 13.66
N ALA A 61 5.35 -6.20 13.55
CA ALA A 61 5.93 -4.92 13.13
C ALA A 61 5.63 -4.63 11.65
N ILE A 62 5.70 -5.66 10.79
CA ILE A 62 5.31 -5.58 9.37
C ILE A 62 3.83 -5.21 9.26
N PHE A 63 2.97 -5.90 10.02
CA PHE A 63 1.52 -5.64 10.05
C PHE A 63 1.18 -4.21 10.45
N ARG A 64 1.79 -3.72 11.53
CA ARG A 64 1.60 -2.32 11.99
C ARG A 64 2.04 -1.31 10.93
N THR A 65 3.12 -1.62 10.21
CA THR A 65 3.58 -0.73 9.14
C THR A 65 2.66 -0.76 7.93
N LEU A 66 2.08 -1.92 7.59
CA LEU A 66 1.06 -2.05 6.55
C LEU A 66 -0.21 -1.23 6.89
N LEU A 67 -0.71 -1.34 8.12
CA LEU A 67 -1.84 -0.52 8.58
C LEU A 67 -1.52 0.98 8.49
N ASN A 68 -0.30 1.39 8.84
CA ASN A 68 0.13 2.78 8.70
C ASN A 68 0.14 3.25 7.23
N VAL A 69 0.45 2.38 6.27
CA VAL A 69 0.33 2.71 4.84
C VAL A 69 -1.13 2.99 4.47
N VAL A 70 -2.05 2.10 4.85
CA VAL A 70 -3.49 2.26 4.55
C VAL A 70 -4.10 3.49 5.23
N ASN A 71 -3.72 3.74 6.49
CA ASN A 71 -4.16 4.93 7.22
C ASN A 71 -3.67 6.21 6.53
N LYS A 72 -2.41 6.24 6.08
CA LYS A 72 -1.88 7.37 5.31
C LYS A 72 -2.64 7.58 4.00
N LEU A 73 -3.06 6.53 3.31
CA LEU A 73 -3.91 6.68 2.12
C LEU A 73 -5.21 7.42 2.49
N GLY A 74 -5.81 7.05 3.62
CA GLY A 74 -6.96 7.76 4.19
C GLY A 74 -6.69 9.24 4.45
N ASP A 75 -5.59 9.56 5.13
CA ASP A 75 -5.19 10.93 5.43
C ASP A 75 -5.02 11.81 4.18
N TYR A 76 -4.66 11.21 3.05
CA TYR A 76 -4.51 11.87 1.76
C TYR A 76 -5.77 11.80 0.88
N GLU A 77 -6.89 11.31 1.41
CA GLU A 77 -8.14 11.13 0.67
C GLU A 77 -7.94 10.23 -0.58
N VAL A 78 -7.04 9.24 -0.46
CA VAL A 78 -6.79 8.19 -1.45
C VAL A 78 -7.56 6.94 -1.03
N LEU A 79 -8.38 6.45 -1.95
CA LEU A 79 -9.09 5.19 -1.85
C LEU A 79 -8.40 4.15 -2.73
N CYS A 80 -8.01 3.01 -2.17
CA CYS A 80 -7.63 1.84 -2.95
C CYS A 80 -8.82 0.88 -2.99
N GLU A 81 -9.44 0.74 -4.15
CA GLU A 81 -10.64 -0.11 -4.30
C GLU A 81 -10.33 -1.59 -4.05
N LYS A 82 -9.06 -1.98 -4.20
CA LYS A 82 -8.61 -3.35 -3.95
C LYS A 82 -7.14 -3.39 -3.54
N LEU A 83 -6.88 -3.85 -2.33
CA LEU A 83 -5.53 -3.99 -1.79
C LEU A 83 -4.97 -5.38 -2.09
N ARG A 84 -4.14 -5.49 -3.12
CA ARG A 84 -3.50 -6.76 -3.49
C ARG A 84 -2.12 -6.89 -2.84
N THR A 85 -1.82 -8.04 -2.24
CA THR A 85 -0.49 -8.36 -1.66
C THR A 85 0.68 -8.15 -2.62
N ARG A 86 0.46 -8.38 -3.92
CA ARG A 86 1.47 -8.21 -4.96
C ARG A 86 1.85 -6.74 -5.19
N ASN A 87 1.00 -5.80 -4.78
CA ASN A 87 1.22 -4.36 -4.89
C ASN A 87 2.02 -3.83 -3.69
N LEU A 88 2.41 -4.71 -2.77
CA LEU A 88 3.09 -4.39 -1.51
C LEU A 88 4.39 -5.19 -1.40
N CYS A 89 5.45 -4.53 -0.96
CA CYS A 89 6.71 -5.17 -0.62
C CYS A 89 7.17 -4.73 0.77
N VAL A 90 7.91 -5.60 1.45
CA VAL A 90 8.56 -5.32 2.72
C VAL A 90 10.02 -5.00 2.43
N ARG A 91 10.46 -3.78 2.73
CA ARG A 91 11.86 -3.34 2.71
C ARG A 91 12.50 -3.56 4.07
N ARG A 92 13.70 -4.14 4.08
CA ARG A 92 14.53 -4.28 5.28
C ARG A 92 15.53 -3.14 5.37
N ARG A 93 15.47 -2.36 6.45
CA ARG A 93 16.43 -1.29 6.76
C ARG A 93 17.32 -1.70 7.93
N CYS A 94 18.62 -1.72 7.70
CA CYS A 94 19.60 -1.85 8.78
C CYS A 94 19.77 -0.50 9.45
N LEU A 95 19.44 -0.39 10.74
CA LEU A 95 19.65 0.86 11.48
C LEU A 95 21.11 0.99 11.89
N GLY A 96 21.74 2.08 11.44
CA GLY A 96 23.18 2.30 11.55
C GLY A 96 23.66 3.15 12.72
N ARG A 97 22.80 3.71 13.60
CA ARG A 97 23.25 4.61 14.68
C ARG A 97 22.44 4.47 15.98
N GLY A 98 23.11 4.69 17.11
CA GLY A 98 22.51 4.72 18.46
C GLY A 98 22.23 3.34 19.06
N HIS A 99 21.33 3.29 20.05
CA HIS A 99 20.91 2.07 20.78
C HIS A 99 20.26 0.97 19.91
N HIS A 100 20.09 1.20 18.60
CA HIS A 100 19.49 0.27 17.65
C HIS A 100 20.48 -0.31 16.64
N ARG A 101 21.79 -0.20 16.93
CA ARG A 101 22.85 -0.76 16.08
C ARG A 101 22.66 -2.26 15.90
N GLY A 102 22.51 -2.70 14.65
CA GLY A 102 22.29 -4.11 14.29
C GLY A 102 20.82 -4.53 14.27
N ARG A 103 19.86 -3.64 14.55
CA ARG A 103 18.43 -3.95 14.41
C ARG A 103 17.98 -3.79 12.95
N VAL A 104 17.20 -4.76 12.48
CA VAL A 104 16.56 -4.72 11.16
C VAL A 104 15.14 -4.21 11.34
N GLU A 105 14.84 -3.05 10.75
CA GLU A 105 13.48 -2.56 10.61
C GLU A 105 12.85 -3.10 9.34
N HIS A 106 11.56 -3.42 9.43
CA HIS A 106 10.75 -3.83 8.30
C HIS A 106 9.76 -2.74 7.99
N GLU A 107 9.84 -2.22 6.76
CA GLU A 107 8.96 -1.17 6.26
C GLU A 107 8.14 -1.70 5.11
N VAL A 108 6.83 -1.49 5.14
CA VAL A 108 5.95 -1.85 4.03
C VAL A 108 5.85 -0.70 3.05
N VAL A 109 6.01 -1.00 1.76
CA VAL A 109 5.92 -0.04 0.67
C VAL A 109 4.91 -0.54 -0.35
N MET A 110 3.98 0.35 -0.75
CA MET A 110 3.05 0.13 -1.84
C MET A 110 3.66 0.64 -3.14
N ILE A 111 3.63 -0.18 -4.20
CA ILE A 111 4.30 0.10 -5.48
C ILE A 111 3.34 0.28 -6.65
N ASP A 112 2.10 -0.16 -6.52
CA ASP A 112 1.11 -0.13 -7.59
C ASP A 112 -0.18 0.53 -7.10
N PHE A 113 -0.48 1.68 -7.70
CA PHE A 113 -1.61 2.56 -7.41
C PHE A 113 -2.60 2.62 -8.59
N ALA A 114 -2.51 1.73 -9.57
CA ALA A 114 -3.36 1.80 -10.77
C ALA A 114 -4.86 1.65 -10.47
N GLU A 115 -5.20 0.93 -9.39
CA GLU A 115 -6.58 0.74 -8.90
C GLU A 115 -6.90 1.69 -7.72
N ALA A 116 -6.10 2.74 -7.52
CA ALA A 116 -6.35 3.78 -6.53
C ALA A 116 -7.01 5.01 -7.16
N ARG A 117 -7.90 5.68 -6.42
CA ARG A 117 -8.47 6.97 -6.80
C ARG A 117 -8.33 7.97 -5.67
N VAL A 118 -8.08 9.23 -6.00
CA VAL A 118 -8.21 10.33 -5.04
C VAL A 118 -9.65 10.80 -5.00
N ARG A 119 -10.11 11.24 -3.84
CA ARG A 119 -11.42 11.89 -3.67
C ARG A 119 -11.57 13.00 -4.69
N ARG A 120 -12.69 13.00 -5.39
CA ARG A 120 -12.94 14.05 -6.38
C ARG A 120 -13.25 15.36 -5.67
N PRO A 121 -12.94 16.53 -6.26
CA PRO A 121 -13.23 17.81 -5.64
C PRO A 121 -14.72 18.02 -5.33
N ASP A 122 -15.59 17.43 -6.15
CA ASP A 122 -17.06 17.43 -6.06
C ASP A 122 -17.64 16.30 -5.19
N GLU A 123 -16.80 15.36 -4.74
CA GLU A 123 -17.22 14.27 -3.86
C GLU A 123 -17.18 14.73 -2.40
N GLU A 124 -18.31 14.65 -1.71
CA GLU A 124 -18.38 14.96 -0.28
C GLU A 124 -17.48 14.03 0.55
N LEU A 125 -16.89 14.58 1.62
CA LEU A 125 -15.98 13.83 2.48
C LEU A 125 -16.68 12.62 3.11
N GLU A 126 -17.94 12.74 3.49
CA GLU A 126 -18.73 11.64 4.06
C GLU A 126 -18.91 10.49 3.07
N ILE A 127 -19.23 10.79 1.81
CA ILE A 127 -19.37 9.78 0.74
C ILE A 127 -18.03 9.06 0.52
N CYS A 128 -16.93 9.80 0.47
CA CYS A 128 -15.59 9.22 0.33
C CYS A 128 -15.21 8.35 1.53
N ASN A 129 -15.56 8.77 2.75
CA ASN A 129 -15.32 7.98 3.96
C ASN A 129 -16.16 6.72 3.97
N CYS A 130 -17.44 6.79 3.57
CA CYS A 130 -18.29 5.63 3.40
C CYS A 130 -17.72 4.66 2.36
N ALA A 131 -17.24 5.15 1.22
CA ALA A 131 -16.58 4.33 0.21
C ALA A 131 -15.31 3.64 0.74
N LYS A 132 -14.53 4.33 1.58
CA LYS A 132 -13.35 3.77 2.24
C LYS A 132 -13.69 2.69 3.26
N VAL A 133 -14.73 2.91 4.05
CA VAL A 133 -15.26 1.89 4.97
C VAL A 133 -15.77 0.67 4.20
N LEU A 134 -16.46 0.87 3.08
CA LEU A 134 -16.98 -0.20 2.24
C LEU A 134 -15.88 -0.97 1.50
N ALA A 135 -14.78 -0.32 1.14
CA ALA A 135 -13.61 -0.98 0.57
C ALA A 135 -12.93 -1.92 1.58
N ASP A 136 -13.13 -1.67 2.89
CA ASP A 136 -12.67 -2.50 4.00
C ASP A 136 -11.21 -2.96 3.86
N GLU A 137 -10.34 -1.99 3.52
CA GLU A 137 -8.91 -2.19 3.27
C GLU A 137 -8.23 -2.90 4.46
N GLU A 138 -8.69 -2.64 5.68
CA GLU A 138 -8.21 -3.29 6.91
C GLU A 138 -8.59 -4.78 6.99
N ALA A 139 -9.83 -5.15 6.63
CA ALA A 139 -10.21 -6.56 6.58
C ALA A 139 -9.47 -7.30 5.48
N GLU A 140 -9.23 -6.68 4.32
CA GLU A 140 -8.44 -7.30 3.25
C GLU A 140 -7.00 -7.56 3.71
N ILE A 141 -6.39 -6.61 4.44
CA ILE A 141 -5.10 -6.81 5.12
C ILE A 141 -5.17 -8.00 6.09
N GLY A 142 -6.22 -8.06 6.91
CA GLY A 142 -6.44 -9.15 7.86
C GLY A 142 -6.42 -10.50 7.16
N VAL A 143 -7.28 -10.69 6.16
CA VAL A 143 -7.42 -11.91 5.35
C VAL A 143 -6.09 -12.32 4.72
N VAL A 144 -5.41 -11.35 4.10
CA VAL A 144 -4.10 -11.52 3.49
C VAL A 144 -3.10 -12.07 4.51
N MET A 145 -3.00 -11.41 5.67
CA MET A 145 -1.99 -11.76 6.67
C MET A 145 -2.31 -13.08 7.34
N GLY A 146 -3.59 -13.35 7.64
CA GLY A 146 -4.01 -14.64 8.17
C GLY A 146 -3.66 -15.78 7.21
N LYS A 147 -3.88 -15.60 5.90
CA LYS A 147 -3.53 -16.59 4.88
C LYS A 147 -2.01 -16.82 4.79
N GLU A 148 -1.22 -15.77 4.70
CA GLU A 148 0.24 -15.88 4.50
C GLU A 148 0.95 -16.41 5.76
N LEU A 149 0.45 -16.05 6.93
CA LEU A 149 1.01 -16.47 8.21
C LEU A 149 0.38 -17.76 8.76
N ARG A 150 -0.62 -18.33 8.06
CA ARG A 150 -1.44 -19.47 8.51
C ARG A 150 -2.06 -19.27 9.90
N LEU A 151 -2.46 -18.04 10.21
CA LEU A 151 -3.14 -17.72 11.47
C LEU A 151 -4.62 -18.10 11.35
N ARG A 152 -5.20 -18.71 12.39
CA ARG A 152 -6.65 -18.88 12.48
C ARG A 152 -7.29 -17.59 12.99
N PHE A 153 -8.37 -17.19 12.34
CA PHE A 153 -9.20 -16.07 12.78
C PHE A 153 -10.16 -16.55 13.87
N GLU A 154 -10.07 -15.95 15.06
CA GLU A 154 -11.17 -16.00 16.03
C GLU A 154 -11.92 -14.68 15.90
N GLY A 155 -13.18 -14.75 15.45
CA GLY A 155 -14.06 -13.59 15.35
C GLY A 155 -14.14 -12.89 16.71
N SER A 156 -13.75 -11.62 16.76
CA SER A 156 -13.82 -10.82 17.98
C SER A 156 -15.18 -10.14 18.07
N VAL A 157 -15.88 -10.44 19.15
CA VAL A 157 -17.17 -9.85 19.53
C VAL A 157 -17.11 -8.32 19.69
N ASN A 158 -15.90 -7.72 19.73
CA ASN A 158 -15.67 -6.29 19.98
C ASN A 158 -14.95 -5.54 18.83
N ARG A 159 -15.24 -5.84 17.55
CA ARG A 159 -14.66 -5.13 16.38
C ARG A 159 -13.12 -5.05 16.35
N GLY A 160 -12.41 -6.03 16.91
CA GLY A 160 -10.94 -6.03 16.93
C GLY A 160 -10.37 -7.40 16.63
N LEU A 161 -9.74 -7.58 15.47
CA LEU A 161 -9.18 -8.87 15.03
C LEU A 161 -8.17 -9.43 16.05
N ARG A 162 -8.39 -10.67 16.52
CA ARG A 162 -7.44 -11.43 17.36
C ARG A 162 -6.87 -12.60 16.56
N TYR A 163 -5.57 -12.83 16.71
CA TYR A 163 -4.83 -13.87 15.99
C TYR A 163 -4.20 -14.86 16.99
N ARG A 164 -4.24 -16.14 16.66
CA ARG A 164 -3.55 -17.21 17.40
C ARG A 164 -2.55 -17.91 16.47
N SER A 165 -1.32 -18.08 16.96
CA SER A 165 -0.33 -18.95 16.35
C SER A 165 -0.48 -20.36 16.92
N ASP A 166 -0.43 -21.38 16.06
CA ASP A 166 -0.25 -22.78 16.47
C ASP A 166 1.18 -23.01 17.00
#